data_AF-A0A2V6C3D4-F1
#
_entry.id   AF-A0A2V6C3D4-F1
#
_cell.length_a   1.000
_cell.length_b   1.000
_cell.length_c   1.000
_cell.angle_alpha   90.00
_cell.angle_beta   90.00
_cell.angle_gamma   90.00
#
_symmetry.space_group_name_H-M   'P 1'
#
loop_
_entity.id
_entity.type
_entity.pdbx_description
1 polymer ?
#
loop_
_entity_poly.entity_id
_entity_poly.type
_entity_poly.pdbx_seq_one_letter_code
_entity_poly.pdbx_strand_id
1 'polypeptide(L)'
;MRSVVAGWASSWCVPLAMDDCVASLRRDNGRAATYSNRGACLLVAAPGGDDDIGIFSTDRQGAAAGYNPGGFGDDFADPDYVFSRSIVGTSFSAPQISGVVALILSVNPKLAWRDVQHILILSARHFDLADPDLKTNGAGFRVSHNVGFGVPDAGQAVALARTWVNRPAAITVTFTANNVKPIPDDALRVLITGPNVPAGLMSIHASPGSGLHPDAATANLPLVDVGSATSAITSNLTGKAALIQRGGNDFDQKLQFAADAGAAFAVVYDNVNGTERILMDIDFAPIPGVFITQNDGEALRGYLQTNGPAQAQLQVSPVIYSFNVTNTLVCEHVGARVQTDHSRRGDLRITLLSPQGTRSVLQQVNFDDSAGPTDWTYYSTHHFGESSAGAWTLFISDEERLNTGNVQGVQLIIDGVAITDTDHDGLDDDWERAHFGAPLAFGPQDDPDGDGYDNAREQLMGTDPNVAEAPFKLDLSPWNEKLARLSWSGVTNRTYEVVAGTNVVSPLTVITTLAGRFPEREWFTPYTNLIGQFFRVRTAAP
;
A
#
# COMPACT_ATOMS: atom_id res chain seq x y z
N MET A 1 12.21 -13.65 -18.28
CA MET A 1 11.08 -12.85 -17.75
C MET A 1 10.52 -12.02 -18.88
N ARG A 2 9.21 -12.07 -19.12
CA ARG A 2 8.52 -11.03 -19.89
C ARG A 2 8.15 -9.96 -18.86
N SER A 3 8.94 -8.91 -18.74
CA SER A 3 8.46 -7.68 -18.11
C SER A 3 7.38 -7.13 -19.04
N VAL A 4 6.12 -7.18 -18.62
CA VAL A 4 5.04 -6.51 -19.35
C VAL A 4 5.02 -5.07 -18.87
N VAL A 5 5.46 -4.17 -19.74
CA VAL A 5 5.21 -2.74 -19.58
C VAL A 5 3.70 -2.55 -19.66
N ALA A 6 3.08 -2.06 -18.59
CA ALA A 6 1.70 -1.60 -18.59
C ALA A 6 1.59 -0.41 -19.56
N GLY A 7 1.38 -0.70 -20.84
CA GLY A 7 1.16 0.29 -21.87
C GLY A 7 -0.28 0.77 -21.84
N TRP A 8 -0.46 2.08 -21.66
CA TRP A 8 -1.64 2.87 -22.06
C TRP A 8 -2.98 2.15 -21.92
N ALA A 9 -3.38 1.87 -20.68
CA ALA A 9 -4.78 1.66 -20.34
C ALA A 9 -5.08 2.51 -19.10
N SER A 10 -5.89 3.55 -19.31
CA SER A 10 -6.59 4.23 -18.22
C SER A 10 -7.17 3.19 -17.27
N SER A 11 -6.95 3.37 -15.97
CA SER A 11 -7.66 2.69 -14.86
C SER A 11 -7.34 1.22 -14.57
N TRP A 12 -6.44 0.53 -15.30
CA TRP A 12 -6.21 -0.90 -15.07
C TRP A 12 -4.75 -1.29 -14.86
N CYS A 13 -4.44 -1.84 -13.68
CA CYS A 13 -3.35 -2.81 -13.55
C CYS A 13 -3.92 -4.17 -14.00
N VAL A 14 -3.54 -4.66 -15.19
CA VAL A 14 -4.03 -5.95 -15.73
C VAL A 14 -2.88 -6.96 -15.74
N PRO A 15 -2.79 -7.90 -14.77
CA PRO A 15 -1.95 -9.07 -14.93
C PRO A 15 -2.78 -10.20 -15.55
N LEU A 16 -2.37 -10.69 -16.72
CA LEU A 16 -2.84 -11.94 -17.32
C LEU A 16 -2.02 -13.16 -16.84
N ALA A 17 -1.06 -12.97 -15.94
CA ALA A 17 -0.26 -13.99 -15.24
C ALA A 17 0.39 -13.37 -13.99
N MET A 18 1.10 -14.17 -13.18
CA MET A 18 2.02 -13.73 -12.13
C MET A 18 3.17 -12.90 -12.73
N ASP A 19 2.88 -11.69 -13.18
CA ASP A 19 3.84 -10.74 -13.73
C ASP A 19 4.34 -9.84 -12.59
N ASP A 20 5.62 -9.44 -12.64
CA ASP A 20 6.21 -8.48 -11.70
C ASP A 20 5.63 -7.09 -11.97
N CYS A 21 4.47 -6.77 -11.41
CA CYS A 21 3.82 -5.48 -11.60
C CYS A 21 4.58 -4.37 -10.83
N VAL A 22 4.94 -3.30 -11.53
CA VAL A 22 5.76 -2.20 -11.02
C VAL A 22 4.99 -0.88 -10.99
N ALA A 23 4.89 -0.27 -9.81
CA ALA A 23 4.34 1.07 -9.64
C ALA A 23 5.38 2.18 -9.87
N SER A 24 4.91 3.40 -10.09
CA SER A 24 5.74 4.60 -10.19
C SER A 24 5.63 5.49 -8.96
N LEU A 25 6.75 6.11 -8.60
CA LEU A 25 6.86 7.02 -7.47
C LEU A 25 7.38 8.39 -7.90
N ARG A 26 6.91 9.41 -7.17
CA ARG A 26 7.52 10.74 -7.12
C ARG A 26 8.92 10.67 -6.54
N ARG A 27 9.82 11.52 -7.03
CA ARG A 27 11.23 11.48 -6.64
C ARG A 27 11.52 12.33 -5.41
N ASP A 28 10.71 13.34 -5.15
CA ASP A 28 10.88 14.28 -4.05
C ASP A 28 10.53 13.69 -2.66
N ASN A 29 9.48 12.87 -2.58
CA ASN A 29 8.93 12.36 -1.32
C ASN A 29 8.63 10.86 -1.31
N GLY A 30 8.74 10.17 -2.46
CA GLY A 30 8.48 8.74 -2.56
C GLY A 30 7.00 8.36 -2.40
N ARG A 31 6.07 9.30 -2.59
CA ARG A 31 4.64 9.04 -2.79
C ARG A 31 4.44 8.40 -4.17
N ALA A 32 3.38 7.62 -4.34
CA ALA A 32 3.00 7.14 -5.67
C ALA A 32 2.78 8.32 -6.64
N ALA A 33 3.24 8.18 -7.88
CA ALA A 33 3.05 9.20 -8.89
C ALA A 33 1.56 9.33 -9.25
N THR A 34 1.10 10.53 -9.58
CA THR A 34 -0.31 10.87 -9.85
C THR A 34 -0.96 10.03 -10.95
N TYR A 35 -0.16 9.58 -11.91
CA TYR A 35 -0.61 8.73 -13.02
C TYR A 35 -0.45 7.22 -12.75
N SER A 36 0.20 6.82 -11.65
CA SER A 36 0.51 5.43 -11.37
C SER A 36 -0.77 4.66 -11.06
N ASN A 37 -1.04 3.60 -11.79
CA ASN A 37 -2.15 2.70 -11.43
C ASN A 37 -1.84 2.01 -10.10
N ARG A 38 -2.87 1.95 -9.26
CA ARG A 38 -2.91 1.15 -8.02
C ARG A 38 -3.47 -0.24 -8.28
N GLY A 39 -3.17 -1.19 -7.39
CA GLY A 39 -3.77 -2.52 -7.42
C GLY A 39 -3.11 -3.52 -6.47
N ALA A 40 -3.87 -4.51 -6.04
CA ALA A 40 -3.41 -5.59 -5.16
C ALA A 40 -2.29 -6.45 -5.75
N CYS A 41 -2.15 -6.44 -7.08
CA CYS A 41 -1.14 -7.22 -7.80
C CYS A 41 0.22 -6.54 -7.87
N LEU A 42 0.36 -5.28 -7.43
CA LEU A 42 1.65 -4.60 -7.43
C LEU A 42 2.64 -5.32 -6.53
N LEU A 43 3.80 -5.66 -7.07
CA LEU A 43 4.87 -6.31 -6.31
C LEU A 43 5.75 -5.24 -5.66
N VAL A 44 6.30 -4.34 -6.47
CA VAL A 44 7.25 -3.32 -6.04
C VAL A 44 7.04 -2.02 -6.83
N ALA A 45 7.77 -0.98 -6.47
CA ALA A 45 7.75 0.29 -7.17
C ALA A 45 9.17 0.78 -7.49
N ALA A 46 9.28 1.70 -8.45
CA ALA A 46 10.53 2.40 -8.74
C ALA A 46 10.23 3.86 -9.13
N PRO A 47 11.21 4.77 -8.96
CA PRO A 47 11.07 6.15 -9.41
C PRO A 47 10.63 6.22 -10.88
N GLY A 48 9.54 6.89 -11.19
CA GLY A 48 9.15 7.16 -12.58
C GLY A 48 8.92 8.63 -12.85
N GLY A 49 9.10 9.50 -11.85
CA GLY A 49 8.94 10.95 -11.95
C GLY A 49 7.47 11.39 -11.95
N ASP A 50 7.23 12.68 -11.80
CA ASP A 50 5.91 13.30 -11.82
C ASP A 50 6.04 14.79 -12.21
N ASP A 51 5.08 15.63 -11.82
CA ASP A 51 5.13 17.10 -11.92
C ASP A 51 6.36 17.76 -11.23
N ASP A 52 7.04 17.00 -10.36
CA ASP A 52 8.25 17.36 -9.63
C ASP A 52 9.50 17.27 -10.53
N ILE A 53 9.98 16.06 -10.78
CA ILE A 53 11.27 15.73 -11.38
C ILE A 53 11.09 14.49 -12.27
N GLY A 54 11.36 14.65 -13.57
CA GLY A 54 11.35 13.54 -14.51
C GLY A 54 12.55 12.60 -14.39
N ILE A 55 12.63 11.68 -15.34
CA ILE A 55 13.69 10.67 -15.45
C ILE A 55 14.75 11.13 -16.44
N PHE A 56 16.01 10.92 -16.07
CA PHE A 56 17.15 11.07 -16.96
C PHE A 56 17.39 9.75 -17.70
N SER A 57 17.50 9.81 -19.03
CA SER A 57 17.85 8.65 -19.83
C SER A 57 18.57 9.06 -21.12
N THR A 58 19.18 8.08 -21.77
CA THR A 58 19.53 8.20 -23.19
C THR A 58 18.28 8.44 -24.03
N ASP A 59 18.43 9.21 -25.10
CA ASP A 59 17.43 9.48 -26.11
C ASP A 59 17.92 8.99 -27.49
N ARG A 60 17.09 9.15 -28.51
CA ARG A 60 17.48 8.88 -29.89
C ARG A 60 18.62 9.81 -30.30
N GLN A 61 19.63 9.23 -30.95
CA GLN A 61 20.80 9.98 -31.36
C GLN A 61 20.46 11.11 -32.34
N GLY A 62 21.01 12.29 -32.07
CA GLY A 62 20.91 13.50 -32.87
C GLY A 62 19.60 14.27 -32.71
N ALA A 63 19.66 15.59 -32.94
CA ALA A 63 18.57 16.53 -32.69
C ALA A 63 17.34 16.41 -33.62
N ALA A 64 17.30 15.43 -34.53
CA ALA A 64 16.24 15.34 -35.54
C ALA A 64 15.02 14.51 -35.08
N ALA A 65 15.16 13.71 -34.03
CA ALA A 65 14.10 12.84 -33.53
C ALA A 65 14.37 12.46 -32.07
N GLY A 66 13.34 12.10 -31.32
CA GLY A 66 13.47 11.82 -29.88
C GLY A 66 12.68 12.82 -29.06
N TYR A 67 12.87 12.77 -27.76
CA TYR A 67 12.28 13.70 -26.81
C TYR A 67 13.09 15.00 -26.65
N ASN A 68 14.36 15.05 -27.05
CA ASN A 68 15.22 16.23 -27.04
C ASN A 68 15.67 16.64 -28.47
N PRO A 69 14.81 17.28 -29.28
CA PRO A 69 15.15 17.67 -30.66
C PRO A 69 16.03 18.94 -30.77
N GLY A 70 16.82 19.28 -29.75
CA GLY A 70 17.81 20.38 -29.84
C GLY A 70 17.69 21.49 -28.80
N GLY A 71 17.44 21.14 -27.53
CA GLY A 71 17.62 22.04 -26.40
C GLY A 71 16.30 22.55 -25.82
N PHE A 72 15.67 21.72 -24.99
CA PHE A 72 14.81 22.24 -23.93
C PHE A 72 15.67 23.06 -22.95
N GLY A 73 15.14 24.17 -22.45
CA GLY A 73 15.91 25.15 -21.65
C GLY A 73 16.44 24.62 -20.30
N ASP A 74 16.02 23.43 -19.89
CA ASP A 74 16.43 22.69 -18.70
C ASP A 74 17.13 21.35 -19.01
N ASP A 75 17.28 21.00 -20.29
CA ASP A 75 17.88 19.75 -20.78
C ASP A 75 19.36 19.95 -21.15
N PHE A 76 20.12 18.86 -21.20
CA PHE A 76 21.51 18.91 -21.62
C PHE A 76 21.60 19.42 -23.07
N ALA A 77 22.66 20.19 -23.37
CA ALA A 77 22.94 20.66 -24.73
C ALA A 77 23.22 19.51 -25.72
N ASP A 78 23.40 18.29 -25.22
CA ASP A 78 23.61 17.07 -26.00
C ASP A 78 22.25 16.41 -26.32
N PRO A 79 21.85 16.35 -27.60
CA PRO A 79 20.56 15.78 -28.00
C PRO A 79 20.47 14.26 -27.85
N ASP A 80 21.56 13.56 -27.52
CA ASP A 80 21.55 12.11 -27.31
C ASP A 80 21.02 11.71 -25.92
N TYR A 81 20.65 12.68 -25.08
CA TYR A 81 20.10 12.48 -23.74
C TYR A 81 18.83 13.32 -23.56
N VAL A 82 17.99 12.87 -22.63
CA VAL A 82 16.80 13.61 -22.23
C VAL A 82 16.71 13.73 -20.72
N PHE A 83 16.43 14.95 -20.27
CA PHE A 83 16.03 15.27 -18.92
C PHE A 83 14.93 16.33 -18.94
N SER A 84 13.68 15.92 -18.77
CA SER A 84 12.54 16.83 -18.72
C SER A 84 11.50 16.32 -17.74
N ARG A 85 10.73 17.22 -17.12
CA ARG A 85 9.54 16.89 -16.33
C ARG A 85 8.47 16.14 -17.12
N SER A 86 8.56 16.13 -18.45
CA SER A 86 7.68 15.36 -19.32
C SER A 86 8.11 13.90 -19.51
N ILE A 87 9.32 13.53 -19.07
CA ILE A 87 9.83 12.14 -19.13
C ILE A 87 9.45 11.44 -17.83
N VAL A 88 8.21 10.96 -17.81
CA VAL A 88 7.61 10.27 -16.67
C VAL A 88 6.85 9.03 -17.13
N GLY A 89 6.52 8.15 -16.20
CA GLY A 89 5.65 7.00 -16.47
C GLY A 89 6.10 5.74 -15.75
N THR A 90 5.15 4.83 -15.50
CA THR A 90 5.45 3.45 -15.06
C THR A 90 6.35 2.72 -16.06
N SER A 91 6.31 3.12 -17.34
CA SER A 91 7.25 2.70 -18.39
C SER A 91 8.72 3.01 -18.10
N PHE A 92 9.04 3.98 -17.23
CA PHE A 92 10.40 4.27 -16.77
C PHE A 92 10.74 3.61 -15.42
N SER A 93 9.72 3.21 -14.64
CA SER A 93 9.90 2.41 -13.43
C SER A 93 10.25 0.94 -13.74
N ALA A 94 9.54 0.32 -14.70
CA ALA A 94 9.77 -1.06 -15.12
C ALA A 94 11.23 -1.37 -15.56
N PRO A 95 11.91 -0.57 -16.40
CA PRO A 95 13.30 -0.82 -16.77
C PRO A 95 14.27 -0.65 -15.59
N GLN A 96 13.96 0.16 -14.59
CA GLN A 96 14.78 0.26 -13.38
C GLN A 96 14.72 -1.04 -12.57
N ILE A 97 13.53 -1.60 -12.34
CA ILE A 97 13.39 -2.91 -11.70
C ILE A 97 14.06 -3.99 -12.54
N SER A 98 13.93 -3.95 -13.88
CA SER A 98 14.66 -4.86 -14.78
C SER A 98 16.19 -4.77 -14.61
N GLY A 99 16.72 -3.56 -14.39
CA GLY A 99 18.13 -3.33 -14.07
C GLY A 99 18.53 -3.94 -12.72
N VAL A 100 17.71 -3.80 -11.68
CA VAL A 100 17.93 -4.45 -10.38
C VAL A 100 17.93 -5.97 -10.52
N VAL A 101 16.96 -6.53 -11.26
CA VAL A 101 16.92 -7.98 -11.56
C VAL A 101 18.16 -8.44 -12.32
N ALA A 102 18.67 -7.65 -13.27
CA ALA A 102 19.92 -7.97 -13.95
C ALA A 102 21.11 -8.01 -12.98
N LEU A 103 21.18 -7.10 -12.01
CA LEU A 103 22.20 -7.12 -10.96
C LEU A 103 22.08 -8.36 -10.07
N ILE A 104 20.86 -8.72 -9.63
CA ILE A 104 20.56 -9.95 -8.86
C ILE A 104 21.07 -11.18 -9.62
N LEU A 105 20.65 -11.34 -10.89
CA LEU A 105 21.00 -12.51 -11.70
C LEU A 105 22.47 -12.54 -12.11
N SER A 106 23.14 -11.38 -12.16
CA SER A 106 24.59 -11.32 -12.44
C SER A 106 25.43 -11.99 -11.35
N VAL A 107 24.97 -11.97 -10.09
CA VAL A 107 25.66 -12.58 -8.96
C VAL A 107 25.19 -13.99 -8.66
N ASN A 108 23.94 -14.31 -9.00
CA ASN A 108 23.39 -15.66 -8.87
C ASN A 108 22.45 -16.01 -10.03
N PRO A 109 22.98 -16.56 -11.14
CA PRO A 109 22.18 -16.91 -12.31
C PRO A 109 21.33 -18.17 -12.15
N LYS A 110 21.38 -18.84 -10.99
CA LYS A 110 20.62 -20.08 -10.71
C LYS A 110 19.27 -19.82 -10.05
N LEU A 111 18.98 -18.58 -9.68
CA LEU A 111 17.71 -18.18 -9.06
C LEU A 111 16.53 -18.49 -9.99
N ALA A 112 15.48 -19.08 -9.44
CA ALA A 112 14.20 -19.18 -10.13
C ALA A 112 13.49 -17.82 -10.11
N TRP A 113 12.45 -17.68 -10.93
CA TRP A 113 11.70 -16.42 -11.00
C TRP A 113 11.06 -16.03 -9.65
N ARG A 114 10.57 -17.01 -8.88
CA ARG A 114 10.04 -16.81 -7.51
C ARG A 114 11.11 -16.29 -6.56
N ASP A 115 12.33 -16.82 -6.64
CA ASP A 115 13.44 -16.38 -5.80
C ASP A 115 13.75 -14.89 -6.04
N VAL A 116 13.73 -14.45 -7.30
CA VAL A 116 13.92 -13.04 -7.66
C VAL A 116 12.82 -12.18 -7.04
N GLN A 117 11.55 -12.58 -7.11
CA GLN A 117 10.45 -11.86 -6.48
C GLN A 117 10.63 -11.74 -4.96
N HIS A 118 10.96 -12.83 -4.28
CA HIS A 118 11.21 -12.81 -2.84
C HIS A 118 12.35 -11.85 -2.50
N ILE A 119 13.46 -11.86 -3.25
CA ILE A 119 14.58 -10.94 -3.06
C ILE A 119 14.14 -9.48 -3.27
N LEU A 120 13.31 -9.20 -4.28
CA LEU A 120 12.79 -7.85 -4.52
C LEU A 120 11.92 -7.37 -3.34
N ILE A 121 11.00 -8.21 -2.84
CA ILE A 121 10.16 -7.92 -1.67
C ILE A 121 11.04 -7.69 -0.43
N LEU A 122 11.98 -8.61 -0.16
CA LEU A 122 12.84 -8.60 1.02
C LEU A 122 13.91 -7.51 1.00
N SER A 123 14.13 -6.85 -0.14
CA SER A 123 15.01 -5.69 -0.25
C SER A 123 14.26 -4.37 -0.35
N ALA A 124 12.92 -4.40 -0.42
CA ALA A 124 12.10 -3.22 -0.64
C ALA A 124 11.97 -2.31 0.58
N ARG A 125 11.81 -1.01 0.32
CA ARG A 125 11.69 0.06 1.31
C ARG A 125 10.54 1.00 0.98
N HIS A 126 9.79 1.41 2.00
CA HIS A 126 8.73 2.41 1.89
C HIS A 126 9.24 3.81 2.22
N PHE A 127 8.90 4.81 1.41
CA PHE A 127 9.33 6.20 1.56
C PHE A 127 8.21 7.14 2.01
N ASP A 128 6.98 6.95 1.52
CA ASP A 128 5.79 7.64 2.05
C ASP A 128 5.13 6.81 3.16
N LEU A 129 5.64 6.95 4.39
CA LEU A 129 5.07 6.26 5.57
C LEU A 129 3.73 6.86 6.03
N ALA A 130 3.31 7.99 5.46
CA ALA A 130 2.03 8.62 5.74
C ALA A 130 0.93 8.16 4.77
N ASP A 131 1.24 7.30 3.78
CA ASP A 131 0.25 6.69 2.90
C ASP A 131 -0.81 5.95 3.75
N PRO A 132 -2.09 6.38 3.73
CA PRO A 132 -3.13 5.75 4.53
C PRO A 132 -3.42 4.30 4.12
N ASP A 133 -3.08 3.90 2.88
CA ASP A 133 -3.24 2.54 2.38
C ASP A 133 -2.10 1.60 2.82
N LEU A 134 -0.96 2.14 3.27
CA LEU A 134 0.15 1.34 3.77
C LEU A 134 -0.24 0.60 5.05
N LYS A 135 -0.30 -0.74 4.97
CA LYS A 135 -0.61 -1.62 6.10
C LYS A 135 0.46 -2.69 6.27
N THR A 136 0.54 -3.23 7.49
CA THR A 136 1.34 -4.41 7.78
C THR A 136 0.42 -5.63 7.68
N ASN A 137 0.84 -6.64 6.93
CA ASN A 137 0.10 -7.88 6.75
C ASN A 137 0.33 -8.83 7.94
N GLY A 138 -0.29 -10.02 7.92
CA GLY A 138 -0.22 -11.00 9.03
C GLY A 138 1.20 -11.50 9.31
N ALA A 139 2.04 -11.53 8.27
CA ALA A 139 3.44 -11.95 8.33
C ALA A 139 4.44 -10.80 8.55
N GLY A 140 3.98 -9.62 8.97
CA GLY A 140 4.87 -8.51 9.33
C GLY A 140 5.34 -7.64 8.15
N PHE A 141 4.92 -7.93 6.92
CA PHE A 141 5.31 -7.16 5.73
C PHE A 141 4.43 -5.94 5.52
N ARG A 142 5.06 -4.78 5.31
CA ARG A 142 4.35 -3.57 4.88
C ARG A 142 4.07 -3.61 3.39
N VAL A 143 2.81 -3.43 3.01
CA VAL A 143 2.33 -3.45 1.63
C VAL A 143 1.25 -2.39 1.42
N SER A 144 1.22 -1.79 0.23
CA SER A 144 0.25 -0.78 -0.21
C SER A 144 -0.20 -1.10 -1.63
N HIS A 145 -1.48 -0.90 -1.93
CA HIS A 145 -2.03 -0.97 -3.28
C HIS A 145 -1.46 0.13 -4.18
N ASN A 146 -0.79 1.16 -3.65
CA ASN A 146 -0.19 2.23 -4.43
C ASN A 146 1.23 1.89 -4.92
N VAL A 147 1.99 1.10 -4.13
CA VAL A 147 3.44 0.90 -4.35
C VAL A 147 3.95 -0.53 -4.09
N GLY A 148 3.05 -1.49 -3.85
CA GLY A 148 3.40 -2.87 -3.47
C GLY A 148 4.18 -2.90 -2.16
N PHE A 149 5.28 -3.65 -2.13
CA PHE A 149 6.21 -3.71 -0.99
C PHE A 149 7.21 -2.53 -0.93
N GLY A 150 7.12 -1.57 -1.86
CA GLY A 150 7.98 -0.39 -1.93
C GLY A 150 9.10 -0.52 -2.95
N VAL A 151 10.20 0.24 -2.77
CA VAL A 151 11.32 0.29 -3.72
C VAL A 151 12.43 -0.66 -3.30
N PRO A 152 12.80 -1.65 -4.13
CA PRO A 152 13.93 -2.54 -3.90
C PRO A 152 15.25 -1.77 -3.78
N ASP A 153 15.97 -1.98 -2.69
CA ASP A 153 17.35 -1.52 -2.57
C ASP A 153 18.26 -2.48 -3.36
N ALA A 154 18.88 -1.98 -4.44
CA ALA A 154 19.72 -2.79 -5.31
C ALA A 154 20.92 -3.42 -4.59
N GLY A 155 21.50 -2.73 -3.60
CA GLY A 155 22.62 -3.24 -2.82
C GLY A 155 22.19 -4.41 -1.94
N GLN A 156 21.06 -4.25 -1.23
CA GLN A 156 20.50 -5.31 -0.40
C GLN A 156 20.02 -6.49 -1.24
N ALA A 157 19.37 -6.23 -2.38
CA ALA A 157 18.92 -7.27 -3.30
C ALA A 157 20.09 -8.14 -3.79
N VAL A 158 21.21 -7.50 -4.19
CA VAL A 158 22.43 -8.20 -4.60
C VAL A 158 23.08 -8.94 -3.43
N ALA A 159 23.04 -8.39 -2.21
CA ALA A 159 23.56 -9.06 -1.02
C ALA A 159 22.78 -10.35 -0.73
N LEU A 160 21.45 -10.27 -0.66
CA LEU A 160 20.56 -11.42 -0.50
C LEU A 160 20.81 -12.47 -1.59
N ALA A 161 20.89 -12.05 -2.86
CA ALA A 161 21.08 -12.95 -3.99
C ALA A 161 22.36 -13.81 -3.91
N ARG A 162 23.43 -13.30 -3.28
CA ARG A 162 24.71 -14.02 -3.15
C ARG A 162 24.64 -15.22 -2.21
N THR A 163 23.80 -15.16 -1.20
CA THR A 163 23.63 -16.20 -0.18
C THR A 163 22.30 -16.94 -0.31
N TRP A 164 21.41 -16.49 -1.18
CA TRP A 164 20.07 -17.05 -1.37
C TRP A 164 20.09 -18.54 -1.73
N VAL A 165 19.26 -19.29 -1.04
CA VAL A 165 18.93 -20.68 -1.35
C VAL A 165 17.58 -20.71 -2.04
N ASN A 166 17.52 -21.33 -3.22
CA ASN A 166 16.27 -21.42 -3.98
C ASN A 166 15.13 -22.00 -3.13
N ARG A 167 13.96 -21.34 -3.18
CA ARG A 167 12.76 -21.75 -2.46
C ARG A 167 12.30 -23.13 -2.92
N PRO A 168 11.69 -23.93 -2.02
CA PRO A 168 11.00 -25.15 -2.41
C PRO A 168 9.95 -24.90 -3.50
N ALA A 169 9.57 -25.96 -4.22
CA ALA A 169 8.53 -25.85 -5.25
C ALA A 169 7.21 -25.37 -4.63
N ALA A 170 6.61 -24.34 -5.23
CA ALA A 170 5.26 -23.92 -4.87
C ALA A 170 4.23 -24.98 -5.29
N ILE A 171 3.13 -25.03 -4.53
CA ILE A 171 1.91 -25.73 -4.90
C ILE A 171 0.76 -24.73 -5.00
N THR A 172 -0.25 -25.08 -5.79
CA THR A 172 -1.50 -24.32 -5.91
C THR A 172 -2.63 -25.10 -5.27
N VAL A 173 -3.40 -24.45 -4.40
CA VAL A 173 -4.67 -24.97 -3.89
C VAL A 173 -5.82 -24.09 -4.37
N THR A 174 -6.96 -24.69 -4.69
CA THR A 174 -8.12 -23.98 -5.23
C THR A 174 -9.40 -24.41 -4.53
N PHE A 175 -10.17 -23.42 -4.08
CA PHE A 175 -11.47 -23.60 -3.45
C PHE A 175 -12.52 -22.92 -4.31
N THR A 176 -13.64 -23.60 -4.59
CA THR A 176 -14.67 -23.11 -5.52
C THR A 176 -16.01 -23.00 -4.81
N ALA A 177 -16.73 -21.91 -5.06
CA ALA A 177 -18.12 -21.73 -4.63
C ALA A 177 -18.98 -21.27 -5.82
N ASN A 178 -19.94 -22.10 -6.21
CA ASN A 178 -20.79 -21.89 -7.40
C ASN A 178 -22.24 -21.52 -7.03
N ASN A 179 -22.49 -21.15 -5.78
CA ASN A 179 -23.81 -20.70 -5.35
C ASN A 179 -24.05 -19.30 -5.90
N VAL A 180 -25.03 -19.15 -6.79
CA VAL A 180 -25.43 -17.85 -7.34
C VAL A 180 -26.00 -16.98 -6.22
N LYS A 181 -25.55 -15.72 -6.13
CA LYS A 181 -26.05 -14.74 -5.15
C LYS A 181 -26.35 -13.40 -5.83
N PRO A 182 -27.53 -12.81 -5.61
CA PRO A 182 -27.82 -11.47 -6.12
C PRO A 182 -26.92 -10.44 -5.42
N ILE A 183 -26.41 -9.49 -6.18
CA ILE A 183 -25.61 -8.38 -5.66
C ILE A 183 -26.59 -7.26 -5.26
N PRO A 184 -26.61 -6.83 -3.99
CA PRO A 184 -27.43 -5.68 -3.59
C PRO A 184 -26.98 -4.41 -4.31
N ASP A 185 -27.92 -3.75 -5.00
CA ASP A 185 -27.74 -2.44 -5.65
C ASP A 185 -27.49 -1.34 -4.61
N ASP A 186 -26.62 -0.39 -4.93
CA ASP A 186 -26.34 0.80 -4.14
C ASP A 186 -26.13 0.51 -2.63
N ALA A 187 -25.19 -0.40 -2.38
CA ALA A 187 -25.02 -1.08 -1.10
C ALA A 187 -24.33 -0.24 -0.02
N LEU A 188 -23.67 0.86 -0.38
CA LEU A 188 -22.98 1.75 0.57
C LEU A 188 -23.95 2.80 1.11
N ARG A 189 -24.08 2.84 2.44
CA ARG A 189 -25.03 3.71 3.15
C ARG A 189 -24.38 4.52 4.26
N VAL A 190 -24.92 5.72 4.49
CA VAL A 190 -24.78 6.45 5.75
C VAL A 190 -26.04 6.20 6.58
N LEU A 191 -25.89 5.45 7.67
CA LEU A 191 -26.97 5.22 8.62
C LEU A 191 -27.00 6.34 9.64
N ILE A 192 -28.15 6.97 9.82
CA ILE A 192 -28.34 8.06 10.79
C ILE A 192 -29.26 7.58 11.90
N THR A 193 -28.79 7.72 13.13
CA THR A 193 -29.56 7.39 14.35
C THR A 193 -29.64 8.60 15.27
N GLY A 194 -30.81 8.79 15.89
CA GLY A 194 -31.08 9.96 16.71
C GLY A 194 -32.57 10.12 17.01
N PRO A 195 -32.95 11.08 17.86
CA PRO A 195 -34.35 11.35 18.17
C PRO A 195 -35.07 11.91 16.94
N ASN A 196 -36.18 11.27 16.55
CA ASN A 196 -37.04 11.73 15.45
C ASN A 196 -36.33 11.90 14.09
N VAL A 197 -35.31 11.08 13.78
CA VAL A 197 -34.69 11.07 12.44
C VAL A 197 -35.79 10.76 11.41
N PRO A 198 -36.01 11.62 10.39
CA PRO A 198 -36.94 11.33 9.31
C PRO A 198 -36.61 10.03 8.60
N ALA A 199 -37.62 9.26 8.16
CA ALA A 199 -37.42 7.96 7.52
C ALA A 199 -36.46 8.02 6.32
N GLY A 200 -36.51 9.09 5.52
CA GLY A 200 -35.61 9.30 4.38
C GLY A 200 -34.14 9.55 4.75
N LEU A 201 -33.86 9.95 6.01
CA LEU A 201 -32.50 10.19 6.49
C LEU A 201 -31.92 9.02 7.29
N MET A 202 -32.72 8.02 7.67
CA MET A 202 -32.23 6.89 8.48
C MET A 202 -31.19 6.03 7.76
N SER A 203 -31.25 5.97 6.42
CA SER A 203 -30.36 5.17 5.59
C SER A 203 -30.14 5.85 4.23
N ILE A 204 -29.16 6.75 4.19
CA ILE A 204 -28.86 7.58 3.02
C ILE A 204 -27.92 6.80 2.09
N HIS A 205 -28.23 6.79 0.80
CA HIS A 205 -27.38 6.21 -0.24
C HIS A 205 -26.10 7.05 -0.42
N ALA A 206 -24.93 6.41 -0.52
CA ALA A 206 -23.67 7.12 -0.65
C ALA A 206 -22.72 6.49 -1.67
N SER A 207 -21.97 7.33 -2.39
CA SER A 207 -20.89 6.88 -3.27
C SER A 207 -19.57 6.89 -2.49
N PRO A 208 -18.66 5.92 -2.74
CA PRO A 208 -17.35 5.94 -2.13
C PRO A 208 -16.44 7.03 -2.72
N GLY A 209 -15.39 7.39 -2.00
CA GLY A 209 -14.23 8.04 -2.60
C GLY A 209 -13.16 7.02 -3.01
N SER A 210 -12.15 7.48 -3.76
CA SER A 210 -11.06 6.63 -4.25
C SER A 210 -10.09 6.16 -3.15
N GLY A 211 -10.04 6.84 -2.00
CA GLY A 211 -9.17 6.52 -0.86
C GLY A 211 -9.66 5.41 0.06
N LEU A 212 -9.52 5.63 1.37
CA LEU A 212 -9.98 4.66 2.38
C LEU A 212 -11.49 4.44 2.31
N HIS A 213 -11.89 3.18 2.47
CA HIS A 213 -13.27 2.73 2.31
C HIS A 213 -13.73 1.88 3.51
N PRO A 214 -14.97 2.05 3.99
CA PRO A 214 -15.53 1.22 5.06
C PRO A 214 -15.96 -0.16 4.55
N ASP A 215 -15.06 -1.15 4.58
CA ASP A 215 -15.38 -2.55 4.21
C ASP A 215 -16.26 -3.27 5.25
N ALA A 216 -16.37 -2.71 6.46
CA ALA A 216 -17.26 -3.15 7.52
C ALA A 216 -17.94 -1.92 8.14
N ALA A 217 -19.05 -2.15 8.85
CA ALA A 217 -19.75 -1.07 9.51
C ALA A 217 -18.81 -0.32 10.47
N THR A 218 -18.69 1.00 10.30
CA THR A 218 -17.88 1.83 11.20
C THR A 218 -18.49 1.88 12.59
N ALA A 219 -17.82 2.49 13.57
CA ALA A 219 -18.51 2.86 14.80
C ALA A 219 -19.67 3.82 14.48
N ASN A 220 -20.76 3.72 15.25
CA ASN A 220 -21.83 4.72 15.24
C ASN A 220 -21.39 5.90 16.10
N LEU A 221 -21.10 7.04 15.47
CA LEU A 221 -20.41 8.17 16.09
C LEU A 221 -21.22 9.45 15.98
N PRO A 222 -21.13 10.38 16.95
CA PRO A 222 -21.76 11.69 16.83
C PRO A 222 -21.39 12.39 15.52
N LEU A 223 -22.38 12.88 14.79
CA LEU A 223 -22.19 13.60 13.53
C LEU A 223 -22.15 15.11 13.79
N VAL A 224 -21.12 15.79 13.26
CA VAL A 224 -20.91 17.24 13.44
C VAL A 224 -20.88 17.93 12.08
N ASP A 225 -21.77 18.90 11.86
CA ASP A 225 -21.70 19.83 10.73
C ASP A 225 -20.52 20.79 10.92
N VAL A 226 -19.54 20.72 10.01
CA VAL A 226 -18.35 21.57 10.01
C VAL A 226 -18.33 22.56 8.85
N GLY A 227 -19.47 22.73 8.17
CA GLY A 227 -19.62 23.59 7.01
C GLY A 227 -18.79 23.11 5.82
N SER A 228 -18.18 24.05 5.08
CA SER A 228 -17.44 23.72 3.86
C SER A 228 -15.99 23.28 4.09
N ALA A 229 -15.48 23.27 5.32
CA ALA A 229 -14.10 22.89 5.64
C ALA A 229 -13.05 23.54 4.70
N THR A 230 -13.15 24.85 4.44
CA THR A 230 -12.20 25.58 3.58
C THR A 230 -10.91 25.99 4.30
N SER A 231 -10.85 25.74 5.61
CA SER A 231 -9.73 26.00 6.50
C SER A 231 -9.74 24.99 7.65
N ALA A 232 -8.69 24.99 8.46
CA ALA A 232 -8.57 24.11 9.62
C ALA A 232 -9.82 24.16 10.51
N ILE A 233 -10.35 22.98 10.85
CA ILE A 233 -11.53 22.83 11.70
C ILE A 233 -11.10 22.98 13.16
N THR A 234 -11.67 23.96 13.86
CA THR A 234 -11.29 24.28 15.25
C THR A 234 -12.03 23.45 16.31
N SER A 235 -13.14 22.81 15.93
CA SER A 235 -13.90 21.93 16.82
C SER A 235 -13.22 20.57 16.97
N ASN A 236 -13.14 20.04 18.18
CA ASN A 236 -12.60 18.69 18.41
C ASN A 236 -13.58 17.62 17.87
N LEU A 237 -13.11 16.85 16.89
CA LEU A 237 -13.83 15.75 16.24
C LEU A 237 -13.36 14.36 16.69
N THR A 238 -12.48 14.27 17.69
CA THR A 238 -12.05 12.97 18.27
C THR A 238 -13.28 12.15 18.66
N GLY A 239 -13.41 10.95 18.06
CA GLY A 239 -14.54 10.06 18.28
C GLY A 239 -15.86 10.54 17.65
N LYS A 240 -15.79 11.35 16.59
CA LYS A 240 -16.95 11.91 15.86
C LYS A 240 -16.79 11.76 14.35
N ALA A 241 -17.90 11.92 13.63
CA ALA A 241 -17.94 12.01 12.18
C ALA A 241 -18.14 13.47 11.73
N ALA A 242 -17.57 13.83 10.58
CA ALA A 242 -17.72 15.17 10.00
C ALA A 242 -18.77 15.16 8.87
N LEU A 243 -19.75 16.07 8.92
CA LEU A 243 -20.60 16.41 7.78
C LEU A 243 -20.03 17.66 7.11
N ILE A 244 -19.65 17.54 5.83
CA ILE A 244 -18.93 18.56 5.08
C ILE A 244 -19.69 18.93 3.81
N GLN A 245 -19.92 20.22 3.59
CA GLN A 245 -20.45 20.71 2.33
C GLN A 245 -19.34 20.81 1.27
N ARG A 246 -19.62 20.36 0.05
CA ARG A 246 -18.74 20.59 -1.11
C ARG A 246 -18.51 22.09 -1.40
N GLY A 247 -17.33 22.43 -1.91
CA GLY A 247 -16.98 23.77 -2.42
C GLY A 247 -15.73 24.38 -1.77
N GLY A 248 -15.06 25.31 -2.47
CA GLY A 248 -13.87 26.02 -1.97
C GLY A 248 -12.56 25.26 -2.17
N ASN A 249 -12.36 24.14 -1.47
CA ASN A 249 -11.15 23.31 -1.54
C ASN A 249 -11.42 21.96 -2.21
N ASP A 250 -10.35 21.25 -2.56
CA ASP A 250 -10.37 19.87 -3.04
C ASP A 250 -10.85 18.90 -1.95
N PHE A 251 -11.34 17.72 -2.35
CA PHE A 251 -11.95 16.75 -1.44
C PHE A 251 -10.96 16.19 -0.42
N ASP A 252 -9.77 15.82 -0.87
CA ASP A 252 -8.69 15.32 -0.03
C ASP A 252 -8.31 16.34 1.06
N GLN A 253 -8.21 17.63 0.72
CA GLN A 253 -7.87 18.70 1.65
C GLN A 253 -8.97 18.91 2.71
N LYS A 254 -10.24 18.80 2.32
CA LYS A 254 -11.37 18.84 3.27
C LYS A 254 -11.29 17.69 4.28
N LEU A 255 -11.03 16.48 3.80
CA LEU A 255 -10.89 15.29 4.63
C LEU A 255 -9.64 15.38 5.53
N GLN A 256 -8.55 15.98 5.03
CA GLN A 256 -7.37 16.26 5.83
C GLN A 256 -7.71 17.18 7.01
N PHE A 257 -8.42 18.29 6.79
CA PHE A 257 -8.84 19.15 7.89
C PHE A 257 -9.76 18.45 8.90
N ALA A 258 -10.64 17.56 8.45
CA ALA A 258 -11.48 16.76 9.34
C ALA A 258 -10.66 15.77 10.17
N ALA A 259 -9.69 15.11 9.55
CA ALA A 259 -8.79 14.18 10.21
C ALA A 259 -7.86 14.87 11.20
N ASP A 260 -7.30 16.03 10.85
CA ASP A 260 -6.47 16.86 11.74
C ASP A 260 -7.26 17.29 12.99
N ALA A 261 -8.57 17.50 12.83
CA ALA A 261 -9.48 17.78 13.94
C ALA A 261 -9.90 16.52 14.73
N GLY A 262 -9.54 15.32 14.28
CA GLY A 262 -9.75 14.03 14.94
C GLY A 262 -10.96 13.22 14.46
N ALA A 263 -11.60 13.59 13.34
CA ALA A 263 -12.76 12.86 12.83
C ALA A 263 -12.38 11.42 12.46
N ALA A 264 -13.31 10.48 12.66
CA ALA A 264 -13.11 9.08 12.27
C ALA A 264 -13.46 8.81 10.80
N PHE A 265 -14.42 9.55 10.24
CA PHE A 265 -14.79 9.53 8.83
C PHE A 265 -15.53 10.83 8.46
N ALA A 266 -15.64 11.09 7.16
CA ALA A 266 -16.35 12.25 6.62
C ALA A 266 -17.51 11.84 5.70
N VAL A 267 -18.63 12.55 5.83
CA VAL A 267 -19.76 12.53 4.90
C VAL A 267 -19.74 13.86 4.17
N VAL A 268 -19.38 13.85 2.89
CA VAL A 268 -19.38 15.02 2.03
C VAL A 268 -20.70 15.05 1.27
N TYR A 269 -21.33 16.21 1.16
CA TYR A 269 -22.55 16.36 0.37
C TYR A 269 -22.41 17.43 -0.70
N ASP A 270 -23.09 17.21 -1.83
CA ASP A 270 -23.02 18.16 -2.95
C ASP A 270 -23.62 19.52 -2.60
N ASN A 271 -23.12 20.57 -3.24
CA ASN A 271 -23.66 21.92 -3.17
C ASN A 271 -24.37 22.33 -4.47
N VAL A 272 -24.41 21.42 -5.45
CA VAL A 272 -25.12 21.56 -6.73
C VAL A 272 -25.83 20.24 -7.04
N ASN A 273 -26.68 20.25 -8.07
CA ASN A 273 -27.22 19.04 -8.70
C ASN A 273 -28.08 18.11 -7.83
N GLY A 274 -28.70 18.59 -6.74
CA GLY A 274 -29.89 18.01 -6.10
C GLY A 274 -29.80 16.52 -5.70
N THR A 275 -29.93 15.63 -6.67
CA THR A 275 -30.00 14.16 -6.55
C THR A 275 -28.77 13.41 -7.09
N GLU A 276 -27.77 14.11 -7.63
CA GLU A 276 -26.56 13.49 -8.18
C GLU A 276 -25.51 13.21 -7.10
N ARG A 277 -24.77 12.12 -7.28
CA ARG A 277 -23.57 11.77 -6.51
C ARG A 277 -22.36 11.74 -7.43
N ILE A 278 -21.17 11.89 -6.87
CA ILE A 278 -19.90 11.79 -7.60
C ILE A 278 -18.93 10.91 -6.81
N LEU A 279 -18.01 10.26 -7.54
CA LEU A 279 -16.83 9.62 -6.96
C LEU A 279 -15.81 10.70 -6.61
N MET A 280 -15.45 10.81 -5.33
CA MET A 280 -14.47 11.78 -4.87
C MET A 280 -13.06 11.24 -5.09
N ASP A 281 -12.17 12.07 -5.62
CA ASP A 281 -10.73 11.82 -5.58
C ASP A 281 -10.19 12.19 -4.19
N ILE A 282 -9.89 11.16 -3.39
CA ILE A 282 -9.43 11.27 -2.00
C ILE A 282 -8.35 10.22 -1.69
N ASP A 283 -7.54 9.84 -2.69
CA ASP A 283 -6.62 8.68 -2.62
C ASP A 283 -5.73 8.65 -1.37
N PHE A 284 -5.25 9.83 -0.93
CA PHE A 284 -4.37 9.97 0.23
C PHE A 284 -5.06 10.61 1.44
N ALA A 285 -6.39 10.70 1.44
CA ALA A 285 -7.12 11.16 2.61
C ALA A 285 -6.93 10.17 3.78
N PRO A 286 -6.58 10.66 4.98
CA PRO A 286 -6.22 9.80 6.11
C PRO A 286 -7.43 9.12 6.78
N ILE A 287 -8.65 9.48 6.40
CA ILE A 287 -9.91 8.95 6.94
C ILE A 287 -10.85 8.56 5.79
N PRO A 288 -11.74 7.57 6.00
CA PRO A 288 -12.77 7.25 5.01
C PRO A 288 -13.68 8.44 4.71
N GLY A 289 -14.03 8.59 3.44
CA GLY A 289 -14.94 9.63 2.96
C GLY A 289 -16.00 9.06 2.04
N VAL A 290 -17.24 9.48 2.22
CA VAL A 290 -18.36 9.12 1.33
C VAL A 290 -19.08 10.37 0.84
N PHE A 291 -19.71 10.27 -0.32
CA PHE A 291 -20.43 11.35 -0.96
C PHE A 291 -21.94 11.08 -0.99
N ILE A 292 -22.74 12.05 -0.53
CA ILE A 292 -24.20 12.01 -0.59
C ILE A 292 -24.75 13.17 -1.43
N THR A 293 -26.01 13.06 -1.84
CA THR A 293 -26.65 14.07 -2.69
C THR A 293 -26.80 15.41 -1.96
N GLN A 294 -26.97 16.50 -2.71
CA GLN A 294 -27.29 17.81 -2.14
C GLN A 294 -28.55 17.76 -1.28
N ASN A 295 -29.62 17.15 -1.80
CA ASN A 295 -30.91 17.07 -1.12
C ASN A 295 -30.79 16.36 0.24
N ASP A 296 -30.10 15.22 0.28
CA ASP A 296 -29.91 14.46 1.52
C ASP A 296 -29.02 15.23 2.50
N GLY A 297 -27.95 15.86 2.01
CA GLY A 297 -27.04 16.64 2.83
C GLY A 297 -27.68 17.89 3.45
N GLU A 298 -28.46 18.64 2.66
CA GLU A 298 -29.20 19.81 3.15
C GLU A 298 -30.30 19.41 4.14
N ALA A 299 -31.01 18.31 3.87
CA ALA A 299 -32.01 17.76 4.79
C ALA A 299 -31.39 17.28 6.11
N LEU A 300 -30.25 16.57 6.03
CA LEU A 300 -29.50 16.11 7.20
C LEU A 300 -28.97 17.28 8.04
N ARG A 301 -28.41 18.30 7.37
CA ARG A 301 -27.96 19.53 8.02
C ARG A 301 -29.11 20.26 8.72
N GLY A 302 -30.25 20.40 8.05
CA GLY A 302 -31.46 20.99 8.65
C GLY A 302 -31.98 20.20 9.86
N TYR A 303 -31.93 18.86 9.80
CA TYR A 303 -32.27 18.00 10.93
C TYR A 303 -31.34 18.23 12.13
N LEU A 304 -30.01 18.25 11.93
CA LEU A 304 -29.03 18.49 12.99
C LEU A 304 -29.25 19.85 13.69
N GLN A 305 -29.62 20.88 12.94
CA GLN A 305 -29.89 22.22 13.49
C GLN A 305 -31.19 22.29 14.31
N THR A 306 -32.17 21.45 14.01
CA THR A 306 -33.53 21.52 14.59
C THR A 306 -33.79 20.50 15.70
N ASN A 307 -33.24 19.29 15.58
CA ASN A 307 -33.56 18.16 16.45
C ASN A 307 -32.41 17.75 17.39
N GLY A 308 -31.22 18.34 17.22
CA GLY A 308 -30.06 18.09 18.07
C GLY A 308 -29.15 16.97 17.55
N PRO A 309 -28.34 16.34 18.42
CA PRO A 309 -27.25 15.46 18.00
C PRO A 309 -27.77 14.19 17.33
N ALA A 310 -27.24 13.89 16.15
CA ALA A 310 -27.37 12.60 15.50
C ALA A 310 -26.07 11.81 15.63
N GLN A 311 -26.16 10.51 15.42
CA GLN A 311 -25.01 9.65 15.17
C GLN A 311 -25.06 9.15 13.73
N ALA A 312 -23.88 8.95 13.15
CA ALA A 312 -23.69 8.41 11.82
C ALA A 312 -22.83 7.15 11.88
N GLN A 313 -23.11 6.22 10.97
CA GLN A 313 -22.32 5.03 10.72
C GLN A 313 -22.25 4.81 9.21
N LEU A 314 -21.06 4.51 8.68
CA LEU A 314 -20.92 4.02 7.32
C LEU A 314 -21.11 2.51 7.31
N GLN A 315 -21.91 1.99 6.39
CA GLN A 315 -22.13 0.55 6.26
C GLN A 315 -22.26 0.17 4.80
N VAL A 316 -21.54 -0.88 4.40
CA VAL A 316 -21.69 -1.56 3.12
C VAL A 316 -22.42 -2.89 3.32
N SER A 317 -23.27 -3.28 2.37
CA SER A 317 -24.00 -4.56 2.36
C SER A 317 -23.53 -5.47 1.21
N PRO A 318 -22.39 -6.17 1.35
CA PRO A 318 -21.81 -6.97 0.28
C PRO A 318 -22.43 -8.38 0.22
N VAL A 319 -22.25 -9.02 -0.93
CA VAL A 319 -22.30 -10.47 -1.08
C VAL A 319 -21.02 -11.07 -0.47
N ILE A 320 -21.17 -12.11 0.36
CA ILE A 320 -20.07 -12.73 1.08
C ILE A 320 -19.88 -14.18 0.65
N TYR A 321 -18.65 -14.57 0.34
CA TYR A 321 -18.23 -15.97 0.19
C TYR A 321 -17.11 -16.27 1.18
N SER A 322 -17.20 -17.39 1.90
CA SER A 322 -16.19 -17.81 2.87
C SER A 322 -15.62 -19.17 2.49
N PHE A 323 -14.31 -19.31 2.63
CA PHE A 323 -13.57 -20.54 2.36
C PHE A 323 -12.81 -20.92 3.63
N ASN A 324 -13.01 -22.15 4.11
CA ASN A 324 -12.24 -22.69 5.23
C ASN A 324 -11.08 -23.51 4.68
N VAL A 325 -9.89 -22.92 4.68
CA VAL A 325 -8.67 -23.53 4.15
C VAL A 325 -7.99 -24.33 5.25
N THR A 326 -7.75 -25.61 5.03
CA THR A 326 -7.04 -26.50 5.98
C THR A 326 -5.62 -26.81 5.55
N ASN A 327 -5.25 -26.44 4.32
CA ASN A 327 -3.88 -26.58 3.86
C ASN A 327 -3.01 -25.53 4.53
N THR A 328 -1.82 -25.95 4.97
CA THR A 328 -0.78 -25.11 5.58
C THR A 328 0.27 -24.78 4.53
N LEU A 329 0.24 -23.54 4.06
CA LEU A 329 1.21 -22.97 3.12
C LEU A 329 1.66 -21.60 3.64
N VAL A 330 2.92 -21.27 3.37
CA VAL A 330 3.38 -19.88 3.36
C VAL A 330 2.98 -19.27 2.02
N CYS A 331 2.04 -18.33 2.05
CA CYS A 331 1.46 -17.70 0.85
C CYS A 331 2.51 -16.89 0.08
N GLU A 332 2.47 -16.98 -1.25
CA GLU A 332 3.26 -16.14 -2.16
C GLU A 332 2.36 -15.25 -3.01
N HIS A 333 1.34 -15.84 -3.64
CA HIS A 333 0.31 -15.13 -4.38
C HIS A 333 -1.07 -15.69 -4.03
N VAL A 334 -2.07 -14.82 -3.95
CA VAL A 334 -3.45 -15.23 -3.72
C VAL A 334 -4.34 -14.65 -4.80
N GLY A 335 -5.08 -15.50 -5.48
CA GLY A 335 -6.02 -15.16 -6.53
C GLY A 335 -7.47 -15.31 -6.09
N ALA A 336 -8.35 -14.42 -6.57
CA ALA A 336 -9.79 -14.61 -6.55
C ALA A 336 -10.34 -14.58 -7.98
N ARG A 337 -10.82 -15.72 -8.46
CA ARG A 337 -11.59 -15.77 -9.72
C ARG A 337 -13.03 -15.41 -9.44
N VAL A 338 -13.58 -14.45 -10.17
CA VAL A 338 -14.94 -13.94 -10.00
C VAL A 338 -15.66 -13.95 -11.33
N GLN A 339 -16.88 -14.48 -11.32
CA GLN A 339 -17.78 -14.51 -12.46
C GLN A 339 -19.10 -13.84 -12.04
N THR A 340 -19.53 -12.83 -12.79
CA THR A 340 -20.78 -12.11 -12.59
C THR A 340 -21.51 -11.90 -13.92
N ASP A 341 -22.82 -11.67 -13.85
CA ASP A 341 -23.63 -11.14 -14.94
C ASP A 341 -23.98 -9.66 -14.71
N HIS A 342 -23.16 -8.93 -13.93
CA HIS A 342 -23.39 -7.52 -13.63
C HIS A 342 -23.42 -6.69 -14.91
N SER A 343 -24.44 -5.85 -15.05
CA SER A 343 -24.59 -5.00 -16.24
C SER A 343 -23.49 -3.95 -16.40
N ARG A 344 -22.78 -3.62 -15.31
CA ARG A 344 -21.70 -2.62 -15.29
C ARG A 344 -20.63 -2.96 -14.22
N ARG A 345 -19.46 -3.42 -14.62
CA ARG A 345 -18.42 -3.92 -13.70
C ARG A 345 -17.74 -2.80 -12.90
N GLY A 346 -17.75 -1.56 -13.39
CA GLY A 346 -17.18 -0.41 -12.70
C GLY A 346 -17.87 -0.07 -11.39
N ASP A 347 -19.12 -0.50 -11.20
CA ASP A 347 -19.87 -0.28 -9.96
C ASP A 347 -19.46 -1.26 -8.84
N LEU A 348 -18.73 -2.32 -9.19
CA LEU A 348 -18.35 -3.37 -8.25
C LEU A 348 -17.09 -3.03 -7.46
N ARG A 349 -17.17 -3.24 -6.14
CA ARG A 349 -16.01 -3.36 -5.25
C ARG A 349 -15.80 -4.82 -4.87
N ILE A 350 -14.56 -5.29 -4.96
CA ILE A 350 -14.17 -6.67 -4.64
C ILE A 350 -13.01 -6.65 -3.65
N THR A 351 -13.19 -7.25 -2.47
CA THR A 351 -12.20 -7.27 -1.40
C THR A 351 -12.01 -8.68 -0.88
N LEU A 352 -10.76 -9.11 -0.70
CA LEU A 352 -10.38 -10.37 -0.06
C LEU A 352 -9.82 -10.11 1.34
N LEU A 353 -10.23 -10.93 2.30
CA LEU A 353 -9.75 -10.93 3.68
C LEU A 353 -9.12 -12.29 4.00
N SER A 354 -7.88 -12.27 4.48
CA SER A 354 -7.17 -13.46 4.94
C SER A 354 -7.52 -13.83 6.39
N PRO A 355 -7.18 -15.06 6.83
CA PRO A 355 -7.40 -15.51 8.21
C PRO A 355 -6.72 -14.63 9.26
N GLN A 356 -5.58 -14.02 8.90
CA GLN A 356 -4.80 -13.14 9.77
C GLN A 356 -5.30 -11.68 9.75
N GLY A 357 -6.38 -11.39 9.01
CA GLY A 357 -7.01 -10.07 8.98
C GLY A 357 -6.49 -9.13 7.90
N THR A 358 -5.55 -9.56 7.06
CA THR A 358 -5.05 -8.75 5.94
C THR A 358 -6.11 -8.58 4.89
N ARG A 359 -6.32 -7.33 4.51
CA ARG A 359 -7.30 -6.92 3.50
C ARG A 359 -6.60 -6.59 2.21
N SER A 360 -7.14 -7.11 1.11
CA SER A 360 -6.69 -6.80 -0.23
C SER A 360 -7.87 -6.38 -1.10
N VAL A 361 -7.84 -5.14 -1.57
CA VAL A 361 -8.84 -4.56 -2.46
C VAL A 361 -8.46 -4.95 -3.89
N LEU A 362 -9.17 -5.93 -4.41
CA LEU A 362 -8.94 -6.51 -5.73
C LEU A 362 -9.52 -5.66 -6.85
N GLN A 363 -10.64 -4.99 -6.56
CA GLN A 363 -11.25 -4.00 -7.44
C GLN A 363 -11.94 -2.91 -6.63
N GLN A 364 -11.84 -1.67 -7.11
CA GLN A 364 -12.56 -0.50 -6.60
C GLN A 364 -13.63 -0.06 -7.57
N VAL A 365 -14.60 0.69 -7.06
CA VAL A 365 -15.55 1.42 -7.90
C VAL A 365 -14.79 2.35 -8.83
N ASN A 366 -15.15 2.33 -10.12
CA ASN A 366 -14.47 3.08 -11.17
C ASN A 366 -15.44 3.39 -12.32
N PHE A 367 -14.95 4.09 -13.34
CA PHE A 367 -15.79 4.60 -14.43
C PHE A 367 -16.09 3.61 -15.56
N ASP A 368 -15.67 2.34 -15.45
CA ASP A 368 -15.93 1.34 -16.49
C ASP A 368 -17.43 1.00 -16.60
N ASP A 369 -17.97 1.17 -17.80
CA ASP A 369 -19.38 0.99 -18.14
C ASP A 369 -19.69 -0.38 -18.78
N SER A 370 -18.69 -1.26 -18.90
CA SER A 370 -18.84 -2.59 -19.50
C SER A 370 -19.48 -3.60 -18.54
N ALA A 371 -20.18 -4.61 -19.05
CA ALA A 371 -20.69 -5.71 -18.24
C ALA A 371 -19.57 -6.63 -17.66
N GLY A 372 -19.92 -7.40 -16.62
CA GLY A 372 -19.08 -8.43 -16.00
C GLY A 372 -18.56 -8.08 -14.59
N PRO A 373 -17.41 -8.63 -14.17
CA PRO A 373 -16.53 -9.51 -14.94
C PRO A 373 -17.21 -10.85 -15.27
N THR A 374 -17.28 -11.22 -16.55
CA THR A 374 -17.88 -12.50 -16.96
C THR A 374 -17.06 -13.70 -16.48
N ASP A 375 -15.74 -13.56 -16.48
CA ASP A 375 -14.78 -14.50 -15.92
C ASP A 375 -13.41 -13.83 -15.79
N TRP A 376 -13.02 -13.46 -14.56
CA TRP A 376 -11.76 -12.79 -14.32
C TRP A 376 -11.08 -13.29 -13.05
N THR A 377 -9.75 -13.42 -13.07
CA THR A 377 -8.96 -13.73 -11.86
C THR A 377 -8.17 -12.51 -11.44
N TYR A 378 -8.49 -11.99 -10.25
CA TYR A 378 -7.73 -10.94 -9.60
C TYR A 378 -6.65 -11.56 -8.75
N TYR A 379 -5.41 -11.08 -8.83
CA TYR A 379 -4.31 -11.53 -7.97
C TYR A 379 -3.91 -10.46 -6.96
N SER A 380 -3.47 -10.93 -5.79
CA SER A 380 -2.96 -10.14 -4.69
C SER A 380 -1.61 -10.66 -4.22
N THR A 381 -0.68 -9.72 -4.01
CA THR A 381 0.61 -9.94 -3.34
C THR A 381 0.54 -9.61 -1.85
N HIS A 382 -0.57 -9.05 -1.36
CA HIS A 382 -0.66 -8.48 -0.01
C HIS A 382 -0.56 -9.54 1.09
N HIS A 383 -0.85 -10.79 0.76
CA HIS A 383 -0.83 -11.93 1.68
C HIS A 383 0.52 -12.66 1.69
N PHE A 384 1.56 -12.08 1.06
CA PHE A 384 2.89 -12.69 1.03
C PHE A 384 3.40 -13.01 2.44
N GLY A 385 3.89 -14.23 2.63
CA GLY A 385 4.43 -14.74 3.89
C GLY A 385 3.38 -15.23 4.89
N GLU A 386 2.09 -14.97 4.67
CA GLU A 386 1.03 -15.38 5.59
C GLU A 386 0.77 -16.89 5.56
N SER A 387 0.41 -17.48 6.71
CA SER A 387 -0.21 -18.81 6.74
C SER A 387 -1.52 -18.83 5.93
N SER A 388 -1.67 -19.82 5.06
CA SER A 388 -2.90 -20.01 4.28
C SER A 388 -4.06 -20.58 5.11
N ALA A 389 -3.79 -21.19 6.26
CA ALA A 389 -4.79 -21.92 7.03
C ALA A 389 -5.79 -20.97 7.72
N GLY A 390 -7.07 -21.34 7.69
CA GLY A 390 -8.16 -20.62 8.34
C GLY A 390 -9.22 -20.06 7.40
N ALA A 391 -9.98 -19.10 7.89
CA ALA A 391 -11.14 -18.54 7.18
C ALA A 391 -10.74 -17.38 6.25
N TRP A 392 -10.87 -17.61 4.95
CA TRP A 392 -10.78 -16.57 3.92
C TRP A 392 -12.17 -16.06 3.58
N THR A 393 -12.31 -14.75 3.37
CA THR A 393 -13.61 -14.15 3.02
C THR A 393 -13.49 -13.19 1.85
N LEU A 394 -14.31 -13.42 0.81
CA LEU A 394 -14.44 -12.57 -0.37
C LEU A 394 -15.74 -11.76 -0.25
N PHE A 395 -15.61 -10.44 -0.38
CA PHE A 395 -16.70 -9.47 -0.36
C PHE A 395 -16.88 -8.89 -1.76
N ILE A 396 -18.13 -8.85 -2.25
CA ILE A 396 -18.49 -8.25 -3.54
C ILE A 396 -19.70 -7.34 -3.31
N SER A 397 -19.56 -6.02 -3.52
CA SER A 397 -20.64 -5.03 -3.43
C SER A 397 -20.81 -4.29 -4.75
N ASP A 398 -22.04 -3.90 -5.06
CA ASP A 398 -22.34 -2.80 -5.98
C ASP A 398 -22.57 -1.54 -5.13
N GLU A 399 -21.85 -0.46 -5.45
CA GLU A 399 -21.92 0.80 -4.70
C GLU A 399 -22.36 1.99 -5.55
N GLU A 400 -22.91 1.74 -6.73
CA GLU A 400 -23.61 2.72 -7.52
C GLU A 400 -25.07 2.30 -7.77
N ARG A 401 -25.84 3.14 -8.45
CA ARG A 401 -27.29 2.96 -8.63
C ARG A 401 -27.63 2.31 -9.96
N LEU A 402 -28.78 1.62 -10.02
CA LEU A 402 -29.52 1.17 -11.22
C LEU A 402 -28.96 -0.08 -11.89
N ASN A 403 -27.65 -0.19 -12.02
CA ASN A 403 -27.01 -1.35 -12.60
C ASN A 403 -27.08 -2.50 -11.60
N THR A 404 -27.40 -3.71 -12.06
CA THR A 404 -27.55 -4.87 -11.17
C THR A 404 -27.00 -6.13 -11.81
N GLY A 405 -26.86 -7.16 -10.99
CA GLY A 405 -26.51 -8.52 -11.41
C GLY A 405 -26.32 -9.46 -10.22
N ASN A 406 -25.74 -10.60 -10.51
CA ASN A 406 -25.49 -11.69 -9.58
C ASN A 406 -24.04 -12.14 -9.70
N VAL A 407 -23.49 -12.62 -8.59
CA VAL A 407 -22.28 -13.44 -8.62
C VAL A 407 -22.69 -14.84 -9.06
N GLN A 408 -22.10 -15.32 -10.16
CA GLN A 408 -22.36 -16.62 -10.76
C GLN A 408 -21.50 -17.72 -10.14
N GLY A 409 -20.26 -17.38 -9.78
CA GLY A 409 -19.32 -18.29 -9.16
C GLY A 409 -18.02 -17.59 -8.79
N VAL A 410 -17.34 -18.13 -7.78
CA VAL A 410 -16.05 -17.61 -7.31
C VAL A 410 -15.08 -18.75 -7.02
N GLN A 411 -13.79 -18.48 -7.18
CA GLN A 411 -12.71 -19.37 -6.70
C GLN A 411 -11.69 -18.59 -5.90
N LEU A 412 -11.23 -19.17 -4.79
CA LEU A 412 -10.02 -18.76 -4.09
C LEU A 412 -8.87 -19.65 -4.57
N ILE A 413 -7.78 -19.04 -5.00
CA ILE A 413 -6.57 -19.69 -5.51
C ILE A 413 -5.41 -19.24 -4.62
N ILE A 414 -4.67 -20.16 -4.03
CA ILE A 414 -3.53 -19.84 -3.17
C ILE A 414 -2.31 -20.57 -3.72
N ASP A 415 -1.26 -19.80 -4.04
CA ASP A 415 0.03 -20.28 -4.46
C ASP A 415 1.05 -20.03 -3.34
N GLY A 416 1.80 -21.06 -2.96
CA GLY A 416 2.76 -20.95 -1.87
C GLY A 416 3.57 -22.21 -1.63
N VAL A 417 4.43 -22.17 -0.61
CA VAL A 417 5.23 -23.32 -0.17
C VAL A 417 4.49 -24.04 0.95
N ALA A 418 4.26 -25.34 0.79
CA ALA A 418 3.68 -26.16 1.85
C ALA A 418 4.65 -26.28 3.04
N ILE A 419 4.12 -26.11 4.25
CA ILE A 419 4.85 -26.25 5.52
C ILE A 419 4.11 -27.20 6.46
N THR A 420 4.82 -27.72 7.45
CA THR A 420 4.17 -28.32 8.63
C THR A 420 3.94 -27.20 9.64
N ASP A 421 2.70 -27.00 10.09
CA ASP A 421 2.31 -25.85 10.92
C ASP A 421 1.20 -26.31 11.87
N THR A 422 1.59 -26.83 13.03
CA THR A 422 0.71 -27.53 13.98
C THR A 422 -0.12 -26.56 14.81
N ASP A 423 0.44 -25.40 15.16
CA ASP A 423 -0.22 -24.35 15.93
C ASP A 423 -0.82 -23.23 15.05
N HIS A 424 -0.66 -23.32 13.72
CA HIS A 424 -1.28 -22.47 12.70
C HIS A 424 -0.84 -21.01 12.78
N ASP A 425 0.43 -20.77 13.12
CA ASP A 425 0.99 -19.43 13.23
C ASP A 425 1.74 -18.98 11.96
N GLY A 426 1.99 -19.91 11.02
CA GLY A 426 2.67 -19.66 9.75
C GLY A 426 4.18 -19.90 9.75
N LEU A 427 4.74 -20.36 10.86
CA LEU A 427 6.09 -20.91 10.92
C LEU A 427 6.07 -22.42 10.60
N ASP A 428 7.15 -22.87 9.97
CA ASP A 428 7.36 -24.29 9.72
C ASP A 428 7.89 -24.92 11.01
N ASP A 429 7.09 -25.81 11.57
CA ASP A 429 7.37 -26.67 12.70
C ASP A 429 8.81 -27.25 12.71
N ASP A 430 9.33 -27.67 11.55
CA ASP A 430 10.68 -28.25 11.43
C ASP A 430 11.76 -27.17 11.50
N TRP A 431 11.49 -25.98 10.96
CA TRP A 431 12.35 -24.81 11.08
C TRP A 431 12.38 -24.34 12.54
N GLU A 432 11.23 -24.18 13.19
CA GLU A 432 11.16 -23.80 14.60
C GLU A 432 11.88 -24.79 15.51
N ARG A 433 11.68 -26.09 15.32
CA ARG A 433 12.38 -27.10 16.13
C ARG A 433 13.88 -27.09 15.91
N ALA A 434 14.35 -26.73 14.73
CA ALA A 434 15.78 -26.61 14.44
C ALA A 434 16.42 -25.41 15.15
N HIS A 435 15.69 -24.30 15.32
CA HIS A 435 16.23 -23.05 15.87
C HIS A 435 15.88 -22.81 17.36
N PHE A 436 14.71 -23.22 17.81
CA PHE A 436 14.19 -22.95 19.17
C PHE A 436 13.96 -24.22 20.01
N GLY A 437 13.87 -25.39 19.38
CA GLY A 437 13.51 -26.64 20.04
C GLY A 437 12.01 -26.77 20.28
N ALA A 438 11.62 -27.56 21.28
CA ALA A 438 10.21 -27.74 21.65
C ALA A 438 9.90 -27.09 23.02
N PRO A 439 8.68 -26.55 23.23
CA PRO A 439 7.54 -26.50 22.29
C PRO A 439 7.65 -25.38 21.24
N LEU A 440 6.77 -25.41 20.22
CA LEU A 440 6.54 -24.32 19.25
C LEU A 440 5.94 -23.14 20.03
N ALA A 441 6.77 -22.17 20.40
CA ALA A 441 6.41 -21.11 21.35
C ALA A 441 6.75 -19.71 20.85
N PHE A 442 7.51 -19.62 19.77
CA PHE A 442 7.90 -18.35 19.16
C PHE A 442 6.92 -18.07 18.02
N GLY A 443 6.40 -16.85 17.96
CA GLY A 443 5.50 -16.43 16.91
C GLY A 443 6.24 -15.87 15.69
N PRO A 444 5.52 -15.68 14.57
CA PRO A 444 6.08 -15.16 13.32
C PRO A 444 6.66 -13.74 13.42
N GLN A 445 6.23 -12.97 14.42
CA GLN A 445 6.59 -11.55 14.62
C GLN A 445 7.64 -11.35 15.72
N ASP A 446 8.10 -12.43 16.36
CA ASP A 446 9.18 -12.36 17.33
C ASP A 446 10.53 -12.11 16.62
N ASP A 447 11.42 -11.40 17.30
CA ASP A 447 12.78 -11.04 16.87
C ASP A 447 13.74 -11.35 18.04
N PRO A 448 14.15 -12.63 18.21
CA PRO A 448 14.87 -13.08 19.40
C PRO A 448 16.28 -12.49 19.54
N ASP A 449 16.96 -12.21 18.43
CA ASP A 449 18.31 -11.64 18.44
C ASP A 449 18.33 -10.10 18.35
N GLY A 450 17.19 -9.48 18.03
CA GLY A 450 16.96 -8.05 18.05
C GLY A 450 17.53 -7.31 16.84
N ASP A 451 17.84 -7.98 15.74
CA ASP A 451 18.42 -7.37 14.54
C ASP A 451 17.38 -6.65 13.65
N GLY A 452 16.08 -6.85 13.94
CA GLY A 452 14.94 -6.25 13.28
C GLY A 452 14.31 -7.11 12.17
N TYR A 453 14.83 -8.29 11.88
CA TYR A 453 14.17 -9.31 11.09
C TYR A 453 13.30 -10.16 12.02
N ASP A 454 12.05 -10.41 11.64
CA ASP A 454 11.16 -11.28 12.41
C ASP A 454 11.26 -12.73 11.93
N ASN A 455 10.83 -13.67 12.77
CA ASN A 455 10.90 -15.10 12.47
C ASN A 455 10.28 -15.48 11.11
N ALA A 456 9.14 -14.87 10.73
CA ALA A 456 8.50 -15.14 9.44
C ALA A 456 9.41 -14.76 8.27
N ARG A 457 10.07 -13.60 8.37
CA ARG A 457 11.03 -13.13 7.38
C ARG A 457 12.30 -13.98 7.35
N GLU A 458 12.81 -14.36 8.51
CA GLU A 458 14.01 -15.17 8.63
C GLU A 458 13.81 -16.59 8.09
N GLN A 459 12.65 -17.21 8.34
CA GLN A 459 12.25 -18.45 7.69
C GLN A 459 12.21 -18.33 6.16
N LEU A 460 11.73 -17.19 5.64
CA LEU A 460 11.72 -16.92 4.20
C LEU A 460 13.14 -16.76 3.63
N MET A 461 14.04 -16.16 4.41
CA MET A 461 15.44 -15.95 4.06
C MET A 461 16.33 -17.18 4.29
N GLY A 462 15.89 -18.12 5.14
CA GLY A 462 16.69 -19.26 5.60
C GLY A 462 17.82 -18.87 6.54
N THR A 463 17.64 -17.81 7.34
CA THR A 463 18.60 -17.33 8.35
C THR A 463 18.34 -17.97 9.72
N ASP A 464 19.25 -17.75 10.68
CA ASP A 464 19.13 -18.29 12.05
C ASP A 464 18.63 -17.18 12.98
N PRO A 465 17.40 -17.30 13.52
CA PRO A 465 16.73 -16.25 14.30
C PRO A 465 17.31 -16.00 15.69
N ASN A 466 18.39 -16.70 16.03
CA ASN A 466 19.14 -16.48 17.26
C ASN A 466 20.48 -15.78 16.98
N VAL A 467 20.77 -15.41 15.73
CA VAL A 467 22.06 -14.90 15.28
C VAL A 467 21.88 -13.67 14.40
N ALA A 468 22.04 -12.50 15.02
CA ALA A 468 21.86 -11.22 14.36
C ALA A 468 22.58 -11.11 13.00
N GLU A 469 21.82 -10.77 11.97
CA GLU A 469 22.27 -10.63 10.59
C GLU A 469 23.16 -9.40 10.42
N ALA A 470 24.42 -9.66 10.06
CA ALA A 470 25.50 -8.70 9.83
C ALA A 470 25.79 -7.71 10.99
N PRO A 471 27.07 -7.42 11.30
CA PRO A 471 27.37 -6.44 12.34
C PRO A 471 26.83 -5.06 11.94
N PHE A 472 26.32 -4.30 12.93
CA PHE A 472 25.91 -2.91 12.78
C PHE A 472 26.91 -2.12 11.91
N LYS A 473 26.58 -1.93 10.63
CA LYS A 473 27.51 -1.36 9.65
C LYS A 473 27.19 0.12 9.48
N LEU A 474 28.04 0.97 10.05
CA LEU A 474 27.99 2.40 9.82
C LEU A 474 28.78 2.73 8.54
N ASP A 475 28.12 3.37 7.57
CA ASP A 475 28.72 3.86 6.34
C ASP A 475 28.65 5.39 6.29
N LEU A 476 29.74 6.01 5.85
CA LEU A 476 29.82 7.45 5.61
C LEU A 476 30.28 7.68 4.17
N SER A 477 29.38 8.13 3.32
CA SER A 477 29.64 8.35 1.89
C SER A 477 29.39 9.80 1.49
N PRO A 478 30.19 10.39 0.59
CA PRO A 478 29.84 11.66 -0.05
C PRO A 478 28.52 11.50 -0.81
N TRP A 479 27.54 12.37 -0.56
CA TRP A 479 26.27 12.38 -1.29
C TRP A 479 26.34 13.33 -2.49
N ASN A 480 26.86 14.53 -2.26
CA ASN A 480 27.18 15.51 -3.30
C ASN A 480 28.26 16.48 -2.78
N GLU A 481 28.53 17.55 -3.54
CA GLU A 481 29.53 18.58 -3.18
C GLU A 481 29.28 19.27 -1.83
N LYS A 482 28.06 19.17 -1.28
CA LYS A 482 27.63 19.87 -0.06
C LYS A 482 27.26 18.94 1.09
N LEU A 483 26.94 17.68 0.84
CA LEU A 483 26.38 16.75 1.82
C LEU A 483 27.14 15.43 1.84
N ALA A 484 27.31 14.88 3.03
CA ALA A 484 27.64 13.49 3.26
C ALA A 484 26.43 12.76 3.83
N ARG A 485 26.29 11.49 3.45
CA ARG A 485 25.28 10.56 3.94
C ARG A 485 25.94 9.64 4.96
N LEU A 486 25.39 9.61 6.16
CA LEU A 486 25.69 8.61 7.18
C LEU A 486 24.54 7.60 7.17
N SER A 487 24.79 6.32 6.90
CA SER A 487 23.76 5.27 6.94
C SER A 487 24.18 4.07 7.79
N TRP A 488 23.18 3.36 8.33
CA TRP A 488 23.37 2.19 9.20
C TRP A 488 22.17 1.26 9.19
N SER A 489 22.37 0.00 9.60
CA SER A 489 21.28 -0.97 9.82
C SER A 489 20.30 -0.44 10.86
N GLY A 490 19.05 -0.19 10.45
CA GLY A 490 18.03 0.44 11.27
C GLY A 490 16.90 -0.52 11.62
N VAL A 491 16.37 -0.40 12.84
CA VAL A 491 15.23 -1.17 13.35
C VAL A 491 14.11 -0.20 13.68
N THR A 492 12.91 -0.41 13.14
CA THR A 492 11.78 0.53 13.21
C THR A 492 11.42 0.93 14.64
N ASN A 493 11.50 0.00 15.60
CA ASN A 493 11.12 0.24 17.00
C ASN A 493 12.28 0.75 17.88
N ARG A 494 13.41 1.12 17.29
CA ARG A 494 14.54 1.72 18.00
C ARG A 494 14.62 3.21 17.72
N THR A 495 15.20 3.96 18.65
CA THR A 495 15.61 5.35 18.41
C THR A 495 17.13 5.40 18.36
N TYR A 496 17.69 6.14 17.41
CA TYR A 496 19.12 6.27 17.21
C TYR A 496 19.57 7.70 17.49
N GLU A 497 20.65 7.84 18.27
CA GLU A 497 21.37 9.10 18.43
C GLU A 497 22.59 9.10 17.52
N VAL A 498 22.70 10.13 16.69
CA VAL A 498 23.95 10.45 16.00
C VAL A 498 24.73 11.40 16.88
N VAL A 499 25.87 10.94 17.39
CA VAL A 499 26.81 11.77 18.15
C VAL A 499 28.02 12.11 17.29
N ALA A 500 28.51 13.35 17.41
CA ALA A 500 29.67 13.79 16.65
C ALA A 500 30.65 14.61 17.51
N GLY A 501 31.88 14.75 17.01
CA GLY A 501 32.92 15.55 17.62
C GLY A 501 34.14 15.66 16.70
N THR A 502 35.11 16.49 17.10
CA THR A 502 36.35 16.72 16.33
C THR A 502 37.49 15.78 16.72
N ASN A 503 37.29 14.97 17.77
CA ASN A 503 38.28 14.01 18.26
C ASN A 503 37.57 12.80 18.88
N VAL A 504 38.01 11.59 18.53
CA VAL A 504 37.49 10.31 19.04
C VAL A 504 37.73 10.10 20.54
N VAL A 505 38.73 10.76 21.14
CA VAL A 505 39.00 10.64 22.59
C VAL A 505 38.28 11.68 23.44
N SER A 506 37.71 12.72 22.84
CA SER A 506 36.91 13.71 23.54
C SER A 506 35.44 13.28 23.60
N PRO A 507 34.66 13.75 24.57
CA PRO A 507 33.22 13.46 24.61
C PRO A 507 32.53 13.90 23.31
N LEU A 508 31.86 12.95 22.64
CA LEU A 508 31.00 13.23 21.50
C LEU A 508 29.65 13.78 21.98
N THR A 509 29.11 14.75 21.27
CA THR A 509 27.82 15.37 21.60
C THR A 509 26.73 14.87 20.65
N VAL A 510 25.50 14.72 21.15
CA VAL A 510 24.34 14.39 20.31
C VAL A 510 24.07 15.53 19.35
N ILE A 511 24.05 15.22 18.05
CA ILE A 511 23.74 16.17 16.98
C ILE A 511 22.29 16.02 16.53
N THR A 512 21.81 14.79 16.48
CA THR A 512 20.41 14.50 16.15
C THR A 512 19.97 13.17 16.75
N THR A 513 18.65 13.05 16.92
CA THR A 513 17.98 11.84 17.36
C THR A 513 16.93 11.50 16.31
N LEU A 514 16.96 10.27 15.82
CA LEU A 514 16.17 9.82 14.69
C LEU A 514 15.42 8.54 15.08
N ALA A 515 14.14 8.49 14.74
CA ALA A 515 13.40 7.23 14.77
C ALA A 515 14.05 6.23 13.83
N GLY A 516 14.10 4.97 14.25
CA GLY A 516 14.63 3.88 13.45
C GLY A 516 13.80 3.64 12.20
N ARG A 517 14.43 3.04 11.20
CA ARG A 517 13.80 2.67 9.93
C ARG A 517 14.44 1.38 9.46
N PHE A 518 13.62 0.37 9.19
CA PHE A 518 14.07 -0.90 8.66
C PHE A 518 14.14 -0.89 7.12
N PRO A 519 15.12 -1.57 6.50
CA PRO A 519 16.30 -2.21 7.11
C PRO A 519 17.46 -1.23 7.31
N GLU A 520 17.38 -0.03 6.76
CA GLU A 520 18.44 0.98 6.84
C GLU A 520 17.87 2.34 7.30
N ARG A 521 18.64 3.02 8.14
CA ARG A 521 18.43 4.40 8.52
C ARG A 521 19.56 5.27 7.98
N GLU A 522 19.24 6.51 7.65
CA GLU A 522 20.20 7.49 7.14
C GLU A 522 20.03 8.87 7.78
N TRP A 523 21.11 9.64 7.72
CA TRP A 523 21.17 11.03 8.11
C TRP A 523 22.15 11.79 7.21
N PHE A 524 21.76 13.00 6.80
CA PHE A 524 22.59 13.85 5.96
C PHE A 524 23.20 14.99 6.77
N THR A 525 24.50 15.22 6.59
CA THR A 525 25.26 16.28 7.24
C THR A 525 26.05 17.08 6.22
N PRO A 526 26.28 18.40 6.43
CA PRO A 526 27.17 19.17 5.58
C PRO A 526 28.56 18.54 5.46
N TYR A 527 29.04 18.42 4.24
CA TYR A 527 30.39 17.97 3.92
C TYR A 527 31.30 19.21 3.84
N THR A 528 32.00 19.53 4.93
CA THR A 528 32.96 20.66 4.95
C THR A 528 34.37 20.14 5.10
N ASN A 529 35.22 20.36 4.09
CA ASN A 529 36.62 19.93 4.04
C ASN A 529 37.55 20.68 5.04
N LEU A 530 37.00 21.29 6.10
CA LEU A 530 37.72 22.26 6.93
C LEU A 530 38.21 21.68 8.27
N ILE A 531 37.49 20.72 8.87
CA ILE A 531 37.86 20.10 10.15
C ILE A 531 37.41 18.62 10.14
N GLY A 532 38.28 17.70 10.55
CA GLY A 532 37.91 16.28 10.68
C GLY A 532 36.79 16.10 11.69
N GLN A 533 35.70 15.45 11.27
CA GLN A 533 34.53 15.15 12.09
C GLN A 533 34.39 13.63 12.24
N PHE A 534 34.19 13.18 13.47
CA PHE A 534 33.95 11.79 13.79
C PHE A 534 32.49 11.61 14.18
N PHE A 535 31.89 10.52 13.72
CA PHE A 535 30.52 10.16 14.02
C PHE A 535 30.48 8.83 14.76
N ARG A 536 29.55 8.70 15.70
CA ARG A 536 29.13 7.43 16.28
C ARG A 536 27.61 7.42 16.30
N VAL A 537 27.03 6.29 15.93
CA VAL A 537 25.61 6.04 16.10
C VAL A 537 25.43 5.07 17.26
N ARG A 538 24.46 5.34 18.12
CA ARG A 538 24.06 4.45 19.22
C ARG A 538 22.55 4.44 19.34
N THR A 539 22.00 3.38 19.91
CA THR A 539 20.59 3.41 20.35
C THR A 539 20.46 4.41 21.49
N ALA A 540 19.38 5.21 21.47
CA ALA A 540 19.01 6.02 22.62
C ALA A 540 18.73 5.08 23.81
N ALA A 541 19.12 5.49 25.02
CA ALA A 541 18.71 4.75 26.22
C ALA A 541 17.17 4.79 26.33
N PRO A 542 16.53 3.69 26.74
CA PRO A 542 15.07 3.64 26.89
C PRO A 542 14.52 4.67 27.88
#